data_AF-A0A6M0IM04-F1
#
_entry.id   AF-A0A6M0IM04-F1
#
_cell.length_a   1.000
_cell.length_b   1.000
_cell.length_c   1.000
_cell.angle_alpha   90.00
_cell.angle_beta   90.00
_cell.angle_gamma   90.00
#
_symmetry.space_group_name_H-M   'P 1'
#
loop_
_entity.id
_entity.type
_entity.pdbx_description
1 polymer ?
#
loop_
_entity_poly.entity_id
_entity_poly.type
_entity_poly.pdbx_seq_one_letter_code
_entity_poly.pdbx_strand_id
1 'polypeptide(L)' 'MWTPTHFPAAMRSLSPSTRAKAIEIANRLLEQGALDKQRVIAFSVSEARQWARLAQASPVNPSWQPHV' A
#
# COMPACT_ATOMS: atom_id res chain seq x y z
N MET A 1 -0.14 -14.94 -9.43
CA MET A 1 -0.51 -13.55 -9.09
C MET A 1 -1.48 -13.57 -7.91
N TRP A 2 -1.43 -12.58 -7.03
CA TRP A 2 -2.33 -12.43 -5.89
C TRP A 2 -3.57 -11.61 -6.25
N THR A 3 -4.67 -11.86 -5.55
CA THR A 3 -5.95 -11.19 -5.75
C THR A 3 -6.50 -10.65 -4.42
N PRO A 4 -7.50 -9.75 -4.44
CA PRO A 4 -8.12 -9.24 -3.21
C PRO A 4 -8.79 -10.30 -2.33
N THR A 5 -9.03 -11.50 -2.87
CA THR A 5 -9.61 -12.65 -2.16
C THR A 5 -8.57 -13.73 -1.86
N HIS A 6 -7.45 -13.76 -2.58
CA HIS A 6 -6.38 -14.75 -2.44
C HIS A 6 -5.02 -14.06 -2.33
N PHE A 7 -4.64 -13.73 -1.09
CA PHE A 7 -3.43 -12.98 -0.75
C PHE A 7 -2.73 -13.60 0.47
N PRO A 8 -1.41 -13.39 0.64
CA PRO A 8 -0.66 -13.96 1.75
C PRO A 8 -1.05 -13.35 3.10
N ALA A 9 -0.93 -14.13 4.17
CA ALA A 9 -1.32 -13.74 5.52
C ALA A 9 -0.71 -12.40 5.99
N ALA A 10 0.50 -12.06 5.53
CA ALA A 10 1.16 -10.78 5.83
C ALA A 10 0.31 -9.56 5.42
N MET A 11 -0.44 -9.65 4.30
CA MET A 11 -1.33 -8.58 3.82
C MET A 11 -2.67 -8.53 4.56
N ARG A 12 -3.00 -9.53 5.37
CA ARG A 12 -4.29 -9.59 6.10
C ARG A 12 -4.41 -8.50 7.17
N SER A 13 -3.28 -8.06 7.72
CA SER A 13 -3.20 -6.98 8.71
C SER A 13 -3.46 -5.57 8.13
N LEU A 14 -3.50 -5.43 6.80
CA LEU A 14 -3.64 -4.15 6.12
C LEU A 14 -5.12 -3.76 5.93
N SER A 15 -5.41 -2.46 5.95
CA SER A 15 -6.73 -1.95 5.57
C SER A 15 -7.06 -2.29 4.11
N PRO A 16 -8.35 -2.36 3.70
CA PRO A 16 -8.72 -2.80 2.36
C PRO A 16 -8.04 -2.02 1.21
N SER A 17 -7.92 -0.70 1.34
CA SER A 17 -7.24 0.16 0.36
C SER A 17 -5.73 -0.10 0.31
N THR A 18 -5.09 -0.18 1.47
CA THR A 18 -3.66 -0.51 1.59
C THR A 18 -3.35 -1.90 1.03
N ARG A 19 -4.22 -2.88 1.30
CA ARG A 19 -4.08 -4.24 0.78
C ARG A 19 -4.20 -4.29 -0.74
N ALA A 20 -5.16 -3.58 -1.32
CA ALA A 20 -5.30 -3.48 -2.78
C ALA A 20 -4.01 -2.91 -3.41
N LYS A 21 -3.42 -1.88 -2.80
CA LYS A 21 -2.15 -1.32 -3.25
C LYS A 21 -0.98 -2.29 -3.11
N ALA A 22 -0.91 -3.03 -2.00
CA ALA A 22 0.10 -4.07 -1.82
C ALA A 22 -0.01 -5.14 -2.92
N ILE A 23 -1.22 -5.63 -3.22
CA ILE A 23 -1.44 -6.64 -4.27
C ILE A 23 -0.99 -6.14 -5.65
N GLU A 24 -1.30 -4.90 -6.00
CA GLU A 24 -0.86 -4.27 -7.26
C GLU A 24 0.67 -4.29 -7.40
N ILE A 25 1.39 -3.78 -6.39
CA ILE A 25 2.85 -3.71 -6.37
C ILE A 25 3.45 -5.12 -6.43
N ALA A 26 2.88 -6.02 -5.64
CA ALA A 26 3.37 -7.39 -5.51
C ALA A 26 3.22 -8.16 -6.84
N ASN A 27 2.10 -8.01 -7.55
CA ASN A 27 1.92 -8.60 -8.87
C ASN A 27 2.90 -8.04 -9.89
N ARG A 28 3.13 -6.73 -9.90
CA ARG A 28 4.10 -6.09 -10.80
C ARG A 28 5.52 -6.60 -10.60
N LEU A 29 5.92 -6.83 -9.35
CA LEU A 29 7.23 -7.39 -9.01
C LEU A 29 7.35 -8.87 -9.41
N LEU A 30 6.27 -9.64 -9.30
CA LEU A 30 6.25 -11.02 -9.79
C LEU A 30 6.38 -11.09 -11.31
N GLU A 31 5.74 -10.16 -12.04
CA GLU A 31 5.87 -10.06 -13.51
C GLU A 31 7.30 -9.75 -13.94
N GLN A 32 8.05 -8.98 -13.14
CA GLN A 32 9.46 -8.69 -13.40
C GLN A 32 10.38 -9.89 -13.12
N GLY A 33 9.91 -10.92 -12.40
CA GLY A 33 10.61 -12.20 -12.23
C GLY A 33 11.93 -12.18 -11.46
N ALA A 34 12.35 -11.03 -10.91
CA ALA A 34 13.69 -10.84 -10.35
C ALA A 34 13.80 -11.12 -8.84
N LEU A 35 12.69 -11.31 -8.13
CA LEU A 35 12.65 -11.37 -6.66
C LEU A 35 11.94 -12.62 -6.14
N ASP A 36 12.47 -13.18 -5.05
CA ASP A 36 11.80 -14.24 -4.29
C ASP A 36 10.42 -13.79 -3.79
N LYS A 37 9.46 -14.73 -3.77
CA LYS A 37 8.09 -14.48 -3.28
C LYS A 37 8.09 -13.79 -1.91
N GLN A 38 8.98 -14.19 -1.01
CA GLN A 38 9.04 -13.63 0.34
C GLN A 38 9.54 -12.17 0.36
N ARG A 39 10.52 -11.83 -0.50
CA ARG A 39 10.96 -10.44 -0.70
C ARG A 39 9.85 -9.60 -1.34
N VAL A 40 9.16 -10.14 -2.33
CA VAL A 40 8.04 -9.45 -2.98
C VAL A 40 6.94 -9.12 -1.96
N ILE A 41 6.59 -10.07 -1.08
CA ILE A 41 5.60 -9.83 -0.02
C ILE A 41 6.06 -8.73 0.93
N ALA A 42 7.30 -8.80 1.44
CA ALA A 42 7.80 -7.82 2.38
C ALA A 42 7.86 -6.40 1.77
N PHE A 43 8.39 -6.30 0.55
CA PHE A 43 8.52 -5.03 -0.17
C PHE A 43 7.15 -4.40 -0.47
N SER A 44 6.23 -5.18 -1.05
CA SER A 44 4.88 -4.68 -1.38
C SER A 44 4.09 -4.21 -0.15
N VAL A 45 4.21 -4.92 0.98
CA VAL A 45 3.58 -4.52 2.24
C VAL A 45 4.18 -3.22 2.78
N SER A 46 5.51 -3.08 2.71
CA SER A 46 6.21 -1.87 3.18
C SER A 46 5.80 -0.64 2.38
N GLU A 47 5.87 -0.73 1.04
CA GLU A 47 5.47 0.34 0.12
C GLU A 47 4.01 0.75 0.30
N ALA A 48 3.11 -0.24 0.39
CA ALA A 48 1.70 0.03 0.59
C ALA A 48 1.42 0.76 1.91
N ARG A 49 2.11 0.38 3.00
CA ARG A 49 2.00 1.07 4.29
C ARG A 49 2.49 2.52 4.21
N GLN A 50 3.59 2.77 3.49
CA GLN A 50 4.08 4.12 3.29
C GLN A 50 3.10 4.96 2.48
N TRP A 51 2.56 4.41 1.39
CA TRP A 51 1.51 5.04 0.59
C TRP A 51 0.28 5.38 1.45
N ALA A 52 -0.18 4.47 2.30
CA ALA A 52 -1.32 4.70 3.18
C ALA A 52 -1.05 5.78 4.24
N ARG A 53 0.18 5.90 4.75
CA ARG A 53 0.57 6.99 5.66
C ARG A 53 0.53 8.34 4.95
N LEU A 54 1.06 8.43 3.74
CA LEU A 54 1.03 9.66 2.94
C LEU A 54 -0.39 10.07 2.55
N ALA A 55 -1.24 9.09 2.21
CA ALA A 55 -2.65 9.33 1.90
C ALA A 55 -3.45 9.85 3.11
N GLN A 56 -3.13 9.37 4.31
CA GLN A 56 -3.74 9.86 5.56
C GLN A 56 -3.15 11.20 6.03
N ALA A 57 -1.90 11.49 5.63
CA ALA A 57 -1.21 12.72 5.98
C ALA A 57 -1.62 13.93 5.12
N SER A 58 -2.73 13.87 4.40
CA SER A 58 -3.29 15.08 3.77
C SER A 58 -3.68 16.04 4.88
N PRO A 59 -2.99 17.19 5.04
CA PRO A 59 -3.41 18.17 6.00
C PRO A 59 -4.64 18.84 5.38
N VAL A 60 -5.81 18.52 5.92
CA VAL A 60 -6.87 19.53 6.03
C VAL A 60 -6.20 20.78 6.60
N ASN A 61 -5.96 21.77 5.75
CA ASN A 61 -5.60 23.12 6.17
C ASN A 61 -6.94 23.80 6.50
N PRO A 62 -7.35 23.93 7.77
CA PRO A 62 -8.56 24.65 8.10
C PRO A 62 -8.25 26.14 7.94
N SER A 63 -8.67 26.68 6.80
CA SER A 63 -9.11 28.07 6.64
C SER A 63 -8.41 29.11 7.54
N TRP A 64 -7.26 29.61 7.10
CA TRP A 64 -6.83 30.93 7.55
C TRP A 64 -7.67 31.97 6.81
N GLN A 65 -8.57 32.65 7.52
CA GLN A 65 -9.20 33.89 7.07
C GLN A 65 -8.69 35.03 7.95
N PRO A 66 -7.97 36.03 7.40
CA PRO A 66 -7.73 37.26 8.13
C PRO A 66 -9.01 38.08 8.07
N HIS A 67 -9.60 38.36 9.22
CA HIS A 67 -10.50 39.49 9.30
C HIS A 67 -9.63 40.74 9.46
N VAL A 68 -9.58 41.57 8.41
CA VAL A 68 -9.14 42.98 8.48
C VAL A 68 -10.33 43.86 8.12
#